data_AF-A0A1V2PWD2-F1
#
_entry.id   AF-A0A1V2PWD2-F1
#
_cell.length_a   1.000
_cell.length_b   1.000
_cell.length_c   1.000
_cell.angle_alpha   90.00
_cell.angle_beta   90.00
_cell.angle_gamma   90.00
#
_symmetry.space_group_name_H-M   'P 1'
#
loop_
_entity.id
_entity.type
_entity.pdbx_description
1 polymer ?
#
loop_
_entity_poly.entity_id
_entity_poly.type
_entity_poly.pdbx_seq_one_letter_code
_entity_poly.pdbx_strand_id
1 'polypeptide(L)'
;MSGFEGTGYANSFHGGDGSTGTLTFPPFTVDKRYLNFKIGGGRHPHDPAASTDDAPPAALVDRSSVEVFGGAAEAVITSLVFPDPAADGVEVFVEGGSARIDRLTAWHMGSYRR
;
A
#
# COMPACT_ATOMS: atom_id res chain seq x y z
N MET A 1 -1.89 -23.45 8.12
CA MET A 1 -2.07 -21.99 8.03
C MET A 1 -2.80 -21.70 6.72
N SER A 2 -3.83 -20.87 6.73
CA SER A 2 -4.61 -20.47 5.54
C SER A 2 -4.42 -18.96 5.29
N GLY A 3 -4.71 -18.49 4.08
CA GLY A 3 -4.65 -17.06 3.72
C GLY A 3 -3.40 -16.59 2.97
N PHE A 4 -2.60 -17.50 2.41
CA PHE A 4 -1.49 -17.18 1.51
C PHE A 4 -1.66 -17.90 0.17
N GLU A 5 -1.00 -17.39 -0.87
CA GLU A 5 -0.94 -18.02 -2.19
C GLU A 5 0.49 -18.50 -2.48
N GLY A 6 0.62 -19.58 -3.25
CA GLY A 6 1.91 -20.15 -3.64
C GLY A 6 2.33 -21.37 -2.79
N THR A 7 3.52 -21.89 -3.09
CA THR A 7 4.07 -23.09 -2.43
C THR A 7 4.91 -22.78 -1.19
N GLY A 8 5.15 -21.51 -0.90
CA GLY A 8 5.89 -21.04 0.27
C GLY A 8 5.37 -19.70 0.77
N TYR A 9 5.47 -19.48 2.08
CA TYR A 9 5.18 -18.20 2.72
C TYR A 9 6.17 -17.97 3.85
N ALA A 10 6.50 -16.72 4.11
CA ALA A 10 7.30 -16.29 5.23
C ALA A 10 6.41 -15.47 6.17
N ASN A 11 6.44 -15.77 7.47
CA ASN A 11 5.82 -14.90 8.46
C ASN A 11 6.60 -14.87 9.76
N SER A 12 6.40 -13.82 10.53
CA SER A 12 7.06 -13.55 11.82
C SER A 12 6.35 -14.21 13.01
N PHE A 13 5.32 -15.05 12.79
CA PHE A 13 4.47 -15.59 13.87
C PHE A 13 5.14 -16.72 14.69
N HIS A 14 6.48 -16.66 14.83
CA HIS A 14 7.35 -17.39 15.76
C HIS A 14 8.45 -16.44 16.29
N GLY A 15 8.08 -15.36 16.99
CA GLY A 15 9.02 -14.37 17.56
C GLY A 15 8.57 -12.91 17.44
N GLY A 16 7.51 -12.63 16.67
CA GLY A 16 6.94 -11.29 16.54
C GLY A 16 7.89 -10.31 15.86
N ASP A 17 7.77 -9.04 16.21
CA ASP A 17 8.46 -7.92 15.54
C ASP A 17 9.99 -8.04 15.53
N GLY A 18 10.57 -8.80 16.47
CA GLY A 18 12.02 -9.01 16.56
C GLY A 18 12.57 -10.16 15.70
N SER A 19 11.73 -10.88 14.95
CA SER A 19 12.17 -12.03 14.17
C SER A 19 12.90 -11.65 12.88
N THR A 20 14.01 -12.32 12.59
CA THR A 20 14.77 -12.20 11.34
C THR A 20 15.05 -13.58 10.75
N GLY A 21 15.31 -13.66 9.44
CA GLY A 21 15.61 -14.93 8.78
C GLY A 21 15.93 -14.76 7.29
N THR A 22 16.22 -15.88 6.63
CA THR A 22 16.59 -15.92 5.21
C THR A 22 15.58 -16.75 4.42
N LEU A 23 15.10 -16.20 3.29
CA LEU A 23 14.35 -16.95 2.30
C LEU A 23 15.28 -17.42 1.20
N THR A 24 15.50 -18.74 1.12
CA THR A 24 16.32 -19.36 0.10
C THR A 24 15.43 -20.02 -0.97
N PHE A 25 15.83 -19.87 -2.22
CA PHE A 25 15.14 -20.44 -3.37
C PHE A 25 16.15 -21.23 -4.21
N PRO A 26 15.72 -22.29 -4.93
CA PRO A 26 16.51 -22.84 -6.02
C PRO A 26 16.89 -21.73 -7.01
N PRO A 27 18.05 -21.80 -7.66
CA PRO A 27 18.43 -20.81 -8.67
C PRO A 27 17.34 -20.65 -9.73
N PHE A 28 16.98 -19.41 -10.03
CA PHE A 28 16.05 -19.06 -11.10
C PHE A 28 16.58 -17.84 -11.86
N THR A 29 16.17 -17.70 -13.12
CA THR A 29 16.55 -16.57 -13.96
C THR A 29 15.52 -15.45 -13.82
N VAL A 30 15.99 -14.23 -13.60
CA VAL A 30 15.17 -13.02 -13.65
C VAL A 30 15.39 -12.38 -15.02
N ASP A 31 14.40 -12.52 -15.91
CA ASP A 31 14.40 -12.01 -17.29
C ASP A 31 13.72 -10.64 -17.41
N LYS A 32 13.05 -10.18 -16.35
CA LYS A 32 12.35 -8.89 -16.28
C LYS A 32 13.08 -7.91 -15.36
N ARG A 33 12.83 -6.61 -15.56
CA ARG A 33 13.42 -5.53 -14.74
C ARG A 33 12.84 -5.41 -13.32
N TYR A 34 11.89 -6.28 -12.95
CA TYR A 34 11.14 -6.19 -11.69
C TYR A 34 10.76 -7.59 -11.17
N LEU A 35 10.70 -7.69 -9.84
CA LEU A 35 10.14 -8.81 -9.09
C LEU A 35 8.86 -8.34 -8.42
N ASN A 36 7.82 -9.17 -8.43
CA ASN A 36 6.59 -8.91 -7.69
C ASN A 36 6.61 -9.71 -6.39
N PHE A 37 6.30 -9.05 -5.28
CA PHE A 37 6.14 -9.68 -3.98
C PHE A 37 4.68 -9.53 -3.54
N LYS A 38 4.07 -10.59 -3.03
CA LYS A 38 2.79 -10.49 -2.33
C LYS A 38 3.09 -10.26 -0.85
N ILE A 39 2.86 -9.05 -0.38
CA ILE A 39 3.09 -8.65 1.01
C ILE A 39 1.73 -8.46 1.68
N GLY A 40 1.53 -9.06 2.85
CA GLY A 40 0.32 -8.92 3.65
C GLY A 40 0.62 -8.24 4.98
N GLY A 41 -0.21 -7.28 5.39
CA GLY A 41 -0.13 -6.62 6.69
C GLY A 41 -0.96 -7.33 7.78
N GLY A 42 -0.83 -6.88 9.02
CA GLY A 42 -1.64 -7.33 10.15
C GLY A 42 -3.09 -6.83 10.08
N ARG A 43 -3.95 -7.36 10.96
CA ARG A 43 -5.31 -6.82 11.15
C ARG A 43 -5.21 -5.47 11.86
N HIS A 44 -5.32 -4.37 11.12
CA HIS A 44 -5.48 -3.02 11.65
C HIS A 44 -6.98 -2.65 11.57
N PRO A 45 -7.79 -2.99 12.58
CA PRO A 45 -9.18 -2.55 12.60
C PRO A 45 -9.20 -1.02 12.66
N HIS A 46 -10.15 -0.41 11.93
CA HIS A 46 -10.38 1.02 11.99
C HIS A 46 -10.63 1.44 13.46
N ASP A 47 -9.72 2.23 14.00
CA ASP A 47 -9.88 2.91 15.28
C ASP A 47 -10.33 4.34 15.01
N PRO A 48 -11.60 4.71 15.30
CA PRO A 48 -12.10 6.06 15.09
C PRO A 48 -11.37 7.12 15.93
N ALA A 49 -10.61 6.72 16.96
CA ALA A 49 -9.79 7.61 17.78
C ALA A 49 -8.34 7.74 17.29
N ALA A 50 -7.90 6.95 16.28
CA ALA A 50 -6.53 7.00 15.78
C ALA A 50 -6.26 8.13 14.77
N SER A 51 -7.26 8.97 14.49
CA SER A 51 -7.16 10.19 13.68
C SER A 51 -7.64 11.35 14.52
N THR A 52 -6.88 11.72 15.57
CA THR A 52 -7.25 12.87 16.42
C THR A 52 -6.83 14.22 15.85
N ASP A 53 -6.04 14.22 14.77
CA ASP A 53 -5.57 15.45 14.13
C ASP A 53 -6.44 15.87 12.92
N ASP A 54 -6.74 17.17 12.84
CA ASP A 54 -7.37 17.85 11.68
C ASP A 54 -6.45 17.93 10.44
N ALA A 55 -5.32 17.21 10.45
CA ALA A 55 -4.41 17.17 9.33
C ALA A 55 -5.13 16.54 8.11
N PRO A 56 -5.09 17.20 6.94
CA PRO A 56 -5.79 16.71 5.76
C PRO A 56 -5.20 15.36 5.33
N PRO A 57 -6.05 14.40 4.90
CA PRO A 57 -5.57 13.11 4.44
C PRO A 57 -4.71 13.29 3.19
N ALA A 58 -3.70 12.43 3.05
CA ALA A 58 -2.82 12.38 1.89
C ALA A 58 -2.82 10.98 1.29
N ALA A 59 -2.66 10.90 -0.03
CA ALA A 59 -2.48 9.63 -0.73
C ALA A 59 -1.26 9.69 -1.64
N LEU A 60 -0.45 8.63 -1.61
CA LEU A 60 0.61 8.38 -2.57
C LEU A 60 0.19 7.24 -3.48
N VAL A 61 0.29 7.45 -4.78
CA VAL A 61 -0.01 6.44 -5.80
C VAL A 61 1.25 6.27 -6.65
N ASP A 62 1.75 5.04 -6.70
CA ASP A 62 2.83 4.63 -7.60
C ASP A 62 2.32 3.46 -8.47
N ARG A 63 3.11 3.07 -9.47
CA ARG A 63 2.80 2.09 -10.51
C ARG A 63 2.11 0.83 -9.98
N SER A 64 2.46 0.38 -8.78
CA SER A 64 1.91 -0.85 -8.21
C SER A 64 1.51 -0.75 -6.74
N SER A 65 1.31 0.46 -6.21
CA SER A 65 0.98 0.66 -4.81
C SER A 65 0.19 1.94 -4.56
N VAL A 66 -0.66 1.89 -3.53
CA VAL A 66 -1.36 3.05 -2.98
C VAL A 66 -1.13 3.07 -1.47
N GLU A 67 -0.78 4.23 -0.95
CA GLU A 67 -0.64 4.50 0.48
C GLU A 67 -1.51 5.69 0.86
N VAL A 68 -2.38 5.53 1.85
CA VAL A 68 -3.27 6.59 2.37
C VAL A 68 -2.91 6.87 3.81
N PHE A 69 -2.70 8.15 4.11
CA PHE A 69 -2.28 8.69 5.40
C PHE A 69 -3.43 9.50 5.99
N GLY A 70 -3.88 9.13 7.19
CA GLY A 70 -4.85 9.88 8.00
C GLY A 70 -4.16 10.63 9.14
N GLY A 71 -4.69 11.80 9.49
CA GLY A 71 -4.09 12.68 10.49
C GLY A 71 -2.65 13.07 10.12
N ALA A 72 -1.80 13.29 11.13
CA ALA A 72 -0.37 13.54 10.94
C ALA A 72 0.43 12.25 10.63
N ALA A 73 -0.11 11.38 9.76
CA ALA A 73 0.36 10.01 9.48
C ALA A 73 0.32 9.06 10.69
N GLU A 74 -0.60 9.30 11.63
CA GLU A 74 -0.85 8.42 12.78
C GLU A 74 -1.49 7.09 12.35
N ALA A 75 -2.26 7.11 11.26
CA ALA A 75 -2.85 5.94 10.63
C ALA A 75 -2.44 5.86 9.16
N VAL A 76 -2.01 4.68 8.72
CA VAL A 76 -1.60 4.42 7.33
C VAL A 76 -2.24 3.14 6.81
N ILE A 77 -2.87 3.23 5.64
CA ILE A 77 -3.34 2.07 4.88
C ILE A 77 -2.44 1.92 3.66
N THR A 78 -1.84 0.75 3.50
CA THR A 78 -1.03 0.40 2.32
C THR A 78 -1.66 -0.76 1.57
N SER A 79 -1.70 -0.66 0.23
CA SER A 79 -2.17 -1.73 -0.63
C SER A 79 -1.38 -1.78 -1.92
N LEU A 80 -1.15 -3.00 -2.42
CA LEU A 80 -0.69 -3.20 -3.79
C LEU A 80 -1.87 -3.05 -4.75
N VAL A 81 -1.60 -2.42 -5.89
CA VAL A 81 -2.54 -2.33 -7.01
C VAL A 81 -1.83 -2.75 -8.29
N PHE A 82 -2.57 -3.30 -9.25
CA PHE A 82 -2.02 -3.69 -10.55
C PHE A 82 -2.93 -3.17 -11.66
N PRO A 83 -2.92 -1.85 -11.90
CA PRO A 83 -3.80 -1.22 -12.87
C PRO A 83 -3.42 -1.62 -14.31
N ASP A 84 -4.36 -1.43 -15.25
CA ASP A 84 -4.06 -1.52 -16.67
C ASP A 84 -2.89 -0.58 -17.02
N PRO A 85 -1.92 -0.97 -17.87
CA PRO A 85 -0.80 -0.10 -18.24
C PRO A 85 -1.21 1.25 -18.85
N ALA A 86 -2.41 1.36 -19.39
CA ALA A 86 -2.98 2.60 -19.92
C ALA A 86 -3.78 3.40 -18.89
N ALA A 87 -3.95 2.91 -17.66
CA ALA A 87 -4.65 3.63 -16.61
C ALA A 87 -3.73 4.70 -15.98
N ASP A 88 -3.92 5.94 -16.41
CA ASP A 88 -3.18 7.13 -15.97
C ASP A 88 -4.09 8.21 -15.35
N GLY A 89 -5.40 7.98 -15.32
CA GLY A 89 -6.39 8.90 -14.79
C GLY A 89 -6.59 8.81 -13.28
N VAL A 90 -6.96 9.93 -12.67
CA VAL A 90 -7.50 10.01 -11.30
C VAL A 90 -8.84 10.71 -11.36
N GLU A 91 -9.86 10.12 -10.73
CA GLU A 91 -11.20 10.67 -10.64
C GLU A 91 -11.58 10.90 -9.17
N VAL A 92 -12.27 12.00 -8.91
CA VAL A 92 -12.92 12.28 -7.64
C VAL A 92 -14.41 12.14 -7.85
N PHE A 93 -15.05 11.26 -7.09
CA PHE A 93 -16.48 10.97 -7.22
C PHE A 93 -17.17 10.95 -5.86
N VAL A 94 -18.49 11.10 -5.89
CA VAL A 94 -19.36 11.04 -4.70
C VAL A 94 -20.55 10.16 -5.06
N GLU A 95 -20.83 9.16 -4.23
CA GLU A 95 -21.99 8.29 -4.38
C GLU A 95 -23.04 8.61 -3.30
N GLY A 96 -24.32 8.61 -3.69
CA GLY A 96 -25.43 8.73 -2.74
C GLY A 96 -25.67 10.13 -2.15
N GLY A 97 -25.01 11.18 -2.64
CA GLY A 97 -25.20 12.54 -2.15
C GLY A 97 -24.26 13.56 -2.77
N SER A 98 -23.99 14.63 -2.01
CA SER A 98 -23.07 15.71 -2.39
C SER A 98 -21.99 15.88 -1.33
N ALA A 99 -20.74 16.02 -1.77
CA ALA A 99 -19.63 16.40 -0.91
C ALA A 99 -19.09 17.78 -1.33
N ARG A 100 -18.51 18.49 -0.37
CA ARG A 100 -17.76 19.72 -0.61
C ARG A 100 -16.29 19.45 -0.36
N ILE A 101 -15.45 19.78 -1.34
CA ILE A 101 -13.99 19.71 -1.22
C ILE A 101 -13.48 21.15 -1.14
N ASP A 102 -13.01 21.56 0.03
CA ASP A 102 -12.47 22.90 0.21
C ASP A 102 -11.08 23.06 -0.42
N ARG A 103 -10.29 21.99 -0.45
CA ARG A 103 -8.98 21.97 -1.10
C ARG A 103 -8.58 20.55 -1.51
N LEU A 104 -8.10 20.43 -2.74
CA LEU A 104 -7.40 19.25 -3.25
C LEU A 104 -6.14 19.74 -3.97
N THR A 105 -5.00 19.17 -3.62
CA THR A 105 -3.74 19.42 -4.33
C THR A 105 -3.19 18.10 -4.81
N ALA A 106 -2.76 18.06 -6.08
CA ALA A 106 -2.15 16.90 -6.69
C ALA A 106 -0.78 17.28 -7.24
N TRP A 107 0.21 16.43 -7.00
CA TRP A 107 1.58 16.62 -7.47
C TRP A 107 2.01 15.40 -8.28
N HIS A 108 2.55 15.63 -9.48
CA HIS A 108 3.21 14.58 -10.21
C HIS A 108 4.57 14.29 -9.56
N MET A 109 4.76 13.06 -9.08
CA MET A 109 6.03 12.62 -8.51
C MET A 109 6.97 12.17 -9.64
N GLY A 110 8.18 12.72 -9.65
CA GLY A 110 9.21 12.30 -10.60
C GLY A 110 9.68 10.87 -10.34
N SER A 111 10.24 10.22 -11.36
CA SER A 111 10.97 8.97 -11.18
C SER A 111 12.20 9.21 -10.30
N TYR A 112 12.43 8.33 -9.33
CA TYR A 112 13.65 8.34 -8.51
C TYR A 112 14.90 7.89 -9.29
N ARG A 113 14.72 7.26 -10.46
CA ARG A 113 15.83 6.85 -11.33
C ARG A 113 16.25 8.03 -12.20
N ARG A 114 17.51 8.44 -12.06
CA ARG A 114 18.24 9.30 -13.01
C ARG A 114 18.64 8.51 -14.25
#